data_AF-A0A4S8JXZ8-F1
#
_entry.id   AF-A0A4S8JXZ8-F1
#
_cell.length_a   1.000
_cell.length_b   1.000
_cell.length_c   1.000
_cell.angle_alpha   90.00
_cell.angle_beta   90.00
_cell.angle_gamma   90.00
#
_symmetry.space_group_name_H-M   'P 1'
#
loop_
_entity.id
_entity.type
_entity.pdbx_description
1 polymer ?
#
loop_
_entity_poly.entity_id
_entity_poly.type
_entity_poly.pdbx_seq_one_letter_code
_entity_poly.pdbx_strand_id
1 'polypeptide(L)'
;MELVEVGPSMDLVVRRHRLPNDSLKKEAMKTTSEHPKKKIKNVSSDVLQGKIGKIYIPDQKVGGITLSSDVKGLKRERREAKKRKVGIENEAKKRKTASD
;
A
#
# COMPACT_ATOMS: atom_id res chain seq x y z
N MET A 1 20.69 40.40 -32.51
CA MET A 1 19.38 40.62 -33.17
C MET A 1 18.77 41.84 -32.53
N GLU A 2 18.41 42.82 -33.35
CA GLU A 2 17.82 44.08 -32.92
C GLU A 2 16.38 44.15 -33.44
N LEU A 3 15.51 44.82 -32.68
CA LEU A 3 14.12 45.00 -33.08
C LEU A 3 14.03 46.13 -34.10
N VAL A 4 13.35 45.86 -35.22
CA VAL A 4 12.99 46.87 -36.22
C VAL A 4 11.52 47.18 -36.04
N GLU A 5 11.20 48.45 -35.78
CA GLU A 5 9.81 48.86 -35.61
C GLU A 5 9.08 48.79 -36.95
N VAL A 6 8.08 47.92 -36.99
CA VAL A 6 7.20 47.75 -38.15
C VAL A 6 5.77 47.63 -37.64
N GLY A 7 4.89 48.47 -38.17
CA GLY A 7 3.47 48.50 -37.82
C GLY A 7 3.07 49.78 -37.06
N PRO A 8 1.76 49.92 -36.78
CA PRO A 8 1.25 51.09 -36.07
C PRO A 8 1.67 51.06 -34.60
N SER A 9 2.17 52.20 -34.11
CA SER A 9 2.36 52.43 -32.67
C SER A 9 1.07 53.00 -32.08
N MET A 10 0.56 52.37 -31.02
CA MET A 10 -0.72 52.75 -30.38
C MET A 10 -0.56 52.88 -28.87
N ASP A 11 -1.04 54.01 -28.34
CA ASP A 11 -1.20 54.23 -26.91
C ASP A 11 -2.64 53.93 -26.47
N LEU A 12 -2.82 52.97 -25.58
CA LEU A 12 -4.13 52.52 -25.11
C LEU A 12 -4.37 52.94 -23.66
N VAL A 13 -5.57 53.44 -23.38
CA VAL A 13 -6.03 53.82 -22.02
C VAL A 13 -7.30 53.04 -21.67
N VAL A 14 -7.34 52.44 -20.48
CA VAL A 14 -8.50 51.67 -20.00
C VAL A 14 -9.66 52.62 -19.68
N ARG A 15 -10.83 52.32 -20.24
CA ARG A 15 -12.10 53.04 -19.96
C ARG A 15 -13.10 52.09 -19.29
N ARG A 16 -14.39 52.39 -19.41
CA ARG A 16 -15.45 51.54 -18.85
C ARG A 16 -15.44 50.17 -19.54
N HIS A 17 -15.59 49.11 -18.76
CA HIS A 17 -15.68 47.74 -19.24
C HIS A 17 -16.89 47.04 -18.59
N ARG A 18 -17.42 46.02 -19.28
CA ARG A 18 -18.50 45.17 -18.78
C ARG A 18 -17.99 43.75 -18.68
N LEU A 19 -17.84 43.26 -17.45
CA LEU A 19 -17.43 41.88 -17.21
C LEU A 19 -18.56 40.90 -17.58
N PRO A 20 -18.21 39.71 -18.09
CA PRO A 20 -19.21 38.67 -18.32
C PRO A 20 -19.76 38.15 -16.99
N ASN A 21 -20.98 37.63 -17.03
CA ASN A 21 -21.55 36.91 -15.90
C ASN A 21 -20.74 35.62 -15.63
N ASP A 22 -20.61 35.23 -14.37
CA ASP A 22 -19.88 34.03 -13.93
C ASP A 22 -20.38 32.75 -14.60
N SER A 23 -21.69 32.65 -14.86
CA SER A 23 -22.26 31.48 -15.57
C SER A 23 -21.70 31.37 -16.99
N LEU A 24 -21.76 32.47 -17.75
CA LEU A 24 -21.25 32.54 -19.13
C LEU A 24 -19.74 32.34 -19.19
N LYS A 25 -19.01 32.89 -18.22
CA LYS A 25 -17.55 32.70 -18.12
C LYS A 25 -17.20 31.23 -17.91
N LYS A 26 -17.91 30.52 -17.02
CA LYS A 26 -17.68 29.09 -16.75
C LYS A 26 -18.02 28.22 -17.96
N GLU A 27 -19.08 28.55 -18.68
CA GLU A 27 -19.48 27.83 -19.89
C GLU A 27 -18.47 28.03 -21.02
N ALA A 28 -18.06 29.27 -21.30
CA ALA A 28 -17.08 29.58 -22.34
C ALA A 28 -15.69 29.01 -22.04
N MET A 29 -15.30 28.93 -20.76
CA MET A 29 -14.03 28.34 -20.32
C MET A 29 -14.14 26.84 -20.00
N LYS A 30 -15.23 26.18 -20.41
CA LYS A 30 -15.38 24.74 -20.22
C LYS A 30 -14.43 24.00 -21.15
N THR A 31 -13.46 23.34 -20.54
CA THR A 31 -12.47 22.49 -21.21
C THR A 31 -13.15 21.18 -21.65
N THR A 32 -12.79 20.60 -22.81
CA THR A 32 -13.39 19.37 -23.36
C THR A 32 -13.29 18.16 -22.40
N SER A 33 -14.25 17.23 -22.47
CA SER A 33 -14.22 16.05 -21.58
C SER A 33 -13.04 15.10 -21.86
N GLU A 34 -12.38 15.26 -23.00
CA GLU A 34 -11.26 14.43 -23.45
C GLU A 34 -9.89 14.93 -22.96
N HIS A 35 -9.86 16.04 -22.20
CA HIS A 35 -8.64 16.46 -21.54
C HIS A 35 -8.03 15.34 -20.70
N PRO A 36 -6.68 15.29 -20.60
CA PRO A 36 -5.98 14.20 -19.94
C PRO A 36 -6.58 13.99 -18.56
N LYS A 37 -7.19 12.81 -18.38
CA LYS A 37 -7.88 12.44 -17.15
C LYS A 37 -6.97 12.75 -15.98
N LYS A 38 -7.48 13.54 -15.02
CA LYS A 38 -6.76 13.81 -13.77
C LYS A 38 -6.22 12.49 -13.23
N LYS A 39 -4.97 12.51 -12.75
CA LYS A 39 -4.30 11.33 -12.23
C LYS A 39 -5.21 10.63 -11.21
N ILE A 40 -5.59 9.40 -11.52
CA ILE A 40 -6.31 8.54 -10.58
C ILE A 40 -5.28 8.06 -9.55
N LYS A 41 -5.57 8.26 -8.26
CA LYS A 41 -4.64 7.89 -7.18
C LYS A 41 -4.30 6.40 -7.29
N ASN A 42 -3.02 6.07 -7.10
CA ASN A 42 -2.47 4.72 -7.17
C ASN A 42 -2.57 4.02 -8.53
N VAL A 43 -3.02 4.69 -9.60
CA VAL A 43 -3.06 4.14 -10.96
C VAL A 43 -2.10 4.93 -11.84
N SER A 44 -1.21 4.23 -12.55
CA SER A 44 -0.33 4.79 -13.57
C SER A 44 -0.50 4.02 -14.88
N SER A 45 -0.37 4.71 -16.00
CA SER A 45 -0.26 4.09 -17.33
C SER A 45 1.20 4.08 -17.75
N ASP A 46 1.74 2.91 -18.01
CA ASP A 46 3.04 2.70 -18.64
C ASP A 46 2.85 2.31 -20.12
N VAL A 47 3.79 2.69 -20.97
CA VAL A 47 3.75 2.44 -22.42
C VAL A 47 3.95 0.95 -22.71
N LEU A 48 4.72 0.25 -21.88
CA LEU A 48 5.04 -1.17 -22.08
C LEU A 48 4.10 -2.08 -21.27
N GLN A 49 3.92 -1.82 -19.98
CA GLN A 49 3.14 -2.69 -19.08
C GLN A 49 1.64 -2.35 -19.01
N GLY A 50 1.20 -1.28 -19.67
CA GLY A 50 -0.20 -0.83 -19.64
C GLY A 50 -0.58 -0.17 -18.31
N LYS A 51 -1.81 -0.41 -17.82
CA LYS A 51 -2.31 0.22 -16.57
C LYS A 51 -1.84 -0.56 -15.34
N ILE A 52 -1.09 0.11 -14.47
CA ILE A 52 -0.52 -0.43 -13.23
C ILE A 52 -1.23 0.20 -12.03
N GLY A 53 -1.65 -0.64 -11.08
CA GLY A 53 -2.19 -0.23 -9.78
C GLY A 53 -1.20 -0.51 -8.64
N LYS A 54 -0.95 0.47 -7.76
CA LYS A 54 -0.10 0.30 -6.57
C LYS A 54 -0.95 -0.04 -5.35
N ILE A 55 -0.63 -1.16 -4.69
CA ILE A 55 -1.22 -1.56 -3.41
C ILE A 55 -0.20 -1.25 -2.31
N TYR A 56 -0.62 -0.48 -1.30
CA TYR A 56 0.22 -0.21 -0.14
C TYR A 56 -0.05 -1.26 0.94
N ILE A 57 0.94 -2.10 1.20
CA ILE A 57 0.90 -3.08 2.29
C ILE A 57 1.47 -2.40 3.54
N PRO A 58 0.69 -2.26 4.63
CA PRO A 58 1.20 -1.68 5.87
C PRO A 58 2.18 -2.63 6.57
N ASP A 59 2.95 -2.08 7.51
CA ASP A 59 3.88 -2.85 8.34
C ASP A 59 3.14 -3.96 9.12
N GLN A 60 3.62 -5.20 8.99
CA GLN A 60 3.02 -6.38 9.62
C GLN A 60 3.71 -6.68 10.95
N LYS A 61 3.11 -6.22 12.04
CA LYS A 61 3.61 -6.44 13.41
C LYS A 61 3.39 -7.88 13.89
N VAL A 62 4.17 -8.82 13.36
CA VAL A 62 4.09 -10.25 13.72
C VAL A 62 4.59 -10.56 15.13
N GLY A 63 5.46 -9.72 15.70
CA GLY A 63 6.03 -9.92 17.04
C GLY A 63 5.04 -9.69 18.20
N GLY A 64 3.91 -9.04 17.95
CA GLY A 64 2.86 -8.85 18.97
C GLY A 64 1.87 -10.02 19.07
N ILE A 65 1.99 -11.01 18.18
CA ILE A 65 1.11 -12.16 18.16
C ILE A 65 1.68 -13.20 19.13
N THR A 66 0.86 -13.66 20.08
CA THR A 66 1.24 -14.75 20.97
C THR A 66 1.53 -16.00 20.16
N LEU A 67 2.74 -16.55 20.32
CA LEU A 67 3.17 -17.71 19.56
C LEU A 67 2.31 -18.92 19.93
N SER A 68 1.95 -19.73 18.92
CA SER A 68 1.26 -21.01 19.11
C SER A 68 2.00 -21.98 20.04
N SER A 69 3.27 -21.73 20.35
CA SER A 69 4.08 -22.50 21.31
C SER A 69 3.57 -22.50 22.75
N ASP A 70 2.71 -21.55 23.13
CA ASP A 70 2.15 -21.47 24.50
C ASP A 70 1.11 -22.57 24.79
N VAL A 71 0.68 -23.29 23.76
CA VAL A 71 -0.21 -24.44 23.93
C VAL A 71 0.44 -25.54 24.76
N LYS A 72 -0.37 -26.14 25.62
CA LYS A 72 0.03 -27.15 26.61
C LYS A 72 0.75 -28.37 26.01
N GLY A 73 0.57 -28.66 24.72
CA GLY A 73 1.24 -29.76 24.01
C GLY A 73 2.67 -29.45 23.54
N LEU A 74 3.02 -28.17 23.36
CA LEU A 74 4.33 -27.73 22.85
C LEU A 74 5.32 -27.37 23.96
N LYS A 75 4.87 -27.32 25.22
CA LYS A 75 5.73 -27.04 26.38
C LYS A 75 6.80 -28.12 26.58
N ARG A 76 8.07 -27.70 26.56
CA ARG A 76 9.25 -28.57 26.67
C ARG A 76 9.23 -29.42 27.94
N GLU A 77 8.85 -28.84 29.07
CA GLU A 77 8.72 -29.54 30.36
C GLU A 77 7.87 -30.81 30.27
N ARG A 78 6.76 -30.77 29.50
CA ARG A 78 5.88 -31.93 29.32
C ARG A 78 6.47 -32.96 28.38
N ARG A 79 7.18 -32.54 27.35
CA ARG A 79 7.87 -33.45 26.42
C ARG A 79 8.97 -34.21 27.17
N GLU A 80 9.70 -33.54 28.04
CA GLU A 80 10.73 -34.15 28.88
C GLU A 80 10.14 -35.04 29.97
N ALA A 81 9.06 -34.61 30.64
CA ALA A 81 8.35 -35.45 31.62
C ALA A 81 7.78 -36.73 30.99
N LYS A 82 7.22 -36.65 29.77
CA LYS A 82 6.75 -37.81 29.02
C LYS A 82 7.90 -38.75 28.65
N LYS A 83 9.04 -38.23 28.18
CA LYS A 83 10.24 -39.02 27.90
C LYS A 83 10.77 -39.73 29.15
N ARG A 84 10.83 -39.04 30.30
CA ARG A 84 11.26 -39.62 31.59
C ARG A 84 10.33 -40.72 32.06
N LYS A 85 9.01 -40.52 32.02
CA LYS A 85 8.03 -41.56 32.37
C LYS A 85 8.17 -42.80 31.49
N VAL A 86 8.31 -42.62 30.18
CA VAL A 86 8.51 -43.72 29.23
C VAL A 86 9.82 -44.47 29.50
N GLY A 87 10.90 -43.75 29.86
CA GLY A 87 12.16 -44.37 30.25
C GLY A 87 12.03 -45.25 31.50
N ILE A 88 11.38 -44.74 32.55
CA ILE A 88 11.14 -45.47 33.80
C ILE A 88 10.26 -46.72 33.58
N GLU A 89 9.20 -46.60 32.79
CA GLU A 89 8.34 -47.73 32.44
C GLU A 89 9.09 -48.83 31.67
N ASN A 90 9.99 -48.43 30.76
CA ASN A 90 10.81 -49.37 30.01
C ASN A 90 11.84 -50.08 30.90
N GLU A 91 12.49 -49.38 31.83
CA GLU A 91 13.39 -49.98 32.81
C GLU A 91 12.67 -50.95 33.76
N ALA A 92 11.46 -50.58 34.22
CA ALA A 92 10.65 -51.44 35.07
C ALA A 92 10.19 -52.72 34.35
N LYS A 93 9.85 -52.65 33.06
CA LYS A 93 9.53 -53.83 32.24
C LYS A 93 10.75 -54.73 32.04
N LYS A 94 11.92 -54.14 31.79
CA LYS A 94 13.18 -54.87 31.60
C LYS A 94 13.62 -55.66 32.84
N ARG A 95 13.37 -55.10 34.04
CA ARG A 95 13.63 -55.79 35.32
C ARG A 95 12.66 -56.94 35.59
N LYS A 96 11.40 -56.83 35.18
CA LYS A 96 10.41 -57.92 35.32
C LYS A 96 10.67 -59.10 34.38
N THR A 97 11.20 -58.85 33.19
CA THR A 97 11.56 -59.92 32.23
C THR A 97 12.89 -60.61 32.55
N ALA A 98 13.68 -60.09 33.48
CA ALA A 98 14.96 -60.67 33.91
C ALA A 98 14.84 -61.49 35.21
N SER A 99 13.65 -61.53 35.80
CA SER A 99 13.34 -62.25 37.04
C SER A 99 12.45 -63.49 36.82
N ASP A 100 12.24 -63.89 35.57
CA ASP A 100 11.62 -65.17 35.15
C ASP A 100 12.68 -66.04 34.46
#